data_AF-A0A8B7J4Y3-F1
#
_entry.id   AF-A0A8B7J4Y3-F1
#
_cell.length_a   1.000
_cell.length_b   1.000
_cell.length_c   1.000
_cell.angle_alpha   90.00
_cell.angle_beta   90.00
_cell.angle_gamma   90.00
#
_symmetry.space_group_name_H-M   'P 1'
#
loop_
_entity.id
_entity.type
_entity.pdbx_description
1 polymer ?
#
loop_
_entity_poly.entity_id
_entity_poly.type
_entity_poly.pdbx_seq_one_letter_code
_entity_poly.pdbx_strand_id
1 'polypeptide(L)'
;CESNYLQASDKRKALEETMAYSTQSLASVTYQISNLATSFLKMLDLQAAELRKVEANVSCVAQMVDMHKEKVCRREIGSLTVGRQFPPHQKIIAPANPPSLEPYYRKPLNFSVLDDVGHGIKDHSTQLSRTGTLSRKGIKSSVPAAGTLG
;
A
#
# COMPACT_ATOMS: atom_id res chain seq x y z
N CYS A 1 -55.21 -15.36 -61.03
CA CYS A 1 -56.45 -15.60 -60.27
C CYS A 1 -57.66 -14.92 -60.91
N GLU A 2 -57.69 -13.60 -61.03
CA GLU A 2 -58.82 -12.83 -61.58
C GLU A 2 -59.25 -13.26 -63.00
N SER A 3 -58.33 -13.28 -63.97
CA SER A 3 -58.63 -13.71 -65.35
C SER A 3 -59.14 -15.16 -65.40
N ASN A 4 -58.59 -16.05 -64.58
CA ASN A 4 -59.03 -17.45 -64.49
C ASN A 4 -60.45 -17.54 -63.94
N TYR A 5 -60.76 -16.78 -62.88
CA TYR A 5 -62.10 -16.72 -62.32
C TYR A 5 -63.13 -16.17 -63.30
N LEU A 6 -62.81 -15.15 -64.10
CA LEU A 6 -63.73 -14.58 -65.09
C LEU A 6 -63.99 -15.52 -66.28
N GLN A 7 -62.96 -16.24 -66.75
CA GLN A 7 -63.04 -17.09 -67.95
C GLN A 7 -63.47 -18.54 -67.66
N ALA A 8 -63.32 -19.04 -66.43
CA ALA A 8 -63.69 -20.40 -66.07
C ALA A 8 -65.21 -20.63 -66.11
N SER A 9 -65.62 -21.80 -66.60
CA SER A 9 -67.01 -22.26 -66.56
C SER A 9 -67.47 -22.64 -65.14
N ASP A 10 -66.60 -23.24 -64.34
CA ASP A 10 -66.84 -23.55 -62.93
C ASP A 10 -66.17 -22.52 -62.01
N LYS A 11 -66.98 -21.61 -61.49
CA LYS A 11 -66.52 -20.53 -60.58
C LYS A 11 -66.08 -21.05 -59.22
N ARG A 12 -66.61 -22.17 -58.72
CA ARG A 12 -66.22 -22.70 -57.40
C ARG A 12 -64.80 -23.22 -57.43
N LYS A 13 -64.47 -24.00 -58.47
CA LYS A 13 -63.11 -24.51 -58.66
C LYS A 13 -62.08 -23.38 -58.82
N ALA A 14 -62.39 -22.37 -59.63
CA ALA A 14 -61.49 -21.21 -59.82
C ALA A 14 -61.28 -20.38 -58.54
N LEU A 15 -62.28 -20.32 -57.66
CA LEU A 15 -62.16 -19.69 -56.34
C LEU A 15 -61.26 -20.51 -55.40
N GLU A 16 -61.42 -21.83 -55.37
CA GLU A 16 -60.61 -22.73 -54.57
C GLU A 16 -59.12 -22.66 -54.97
N GLU A 17 -58.83 -22.63 -56.27
CA GLU A 17 -57.49 -22.38 -56.79
C GLU A 17 -56.94 -21.02 -56.34
N THR A 18 -57.77 -19.98 -56.34
CA THR A 18 -57.38 -18.64 -55.86
C THR A 18 -57.09 -18.62 -54.35
N MET A 19 -57.87 -19.36 -53.55
CA MET A 19 -57.64 -19.50 -52.10
C MET A 19 -56.35 -20.27 -51.82
N ALA A 20 -56.07 -21.31 -52.59
CA ALA A 20 -54.81 -22.05 -52.53
C ALA A 20 -53.61 -21.14 -52.86
N TYR A 21 -53.67 -20.39 -53.96
CA TYR A 21 -52.64 -19.41 -54.31
C TYR A 21 -52.47 -18.33 -53.24
N SER A 22 -53.56 -17.81 -52.67
CA SER A 22 -53.50 -16.79 -51.62
C SER A 22 -52.81 -17.32 -50.37
N THR A 23 -53.13 -18.56 -49.97
CA THR A 23 -52.48 -19.23 -48.83
C THR A 23 -51.00 -19.46 -49.10
N GLN A 24 -50.64 -19.91 -50.30
CA GLN A 24 -49.25 -20.12 -50.72
C GLN A 24 -48.46 -18.80 -50.76
N SER A 25 -49.02 -17.73 -51.33
CA SER A 25 -48.39 -16.41 -51.39
C SER A 25 -48.14 -15.85 -49.99
N LEU A 26 -49.14 -15.94 -49.10
CA LEU A 26 -48.98 -15.51 -47.71
C LEU A 26 -47.89 -16.31 -46.98
N ALA A 27 -47.89 -17.64 -47.12
CA ALA A 27 -46.87 -18.49 -46.53
C ALA A 27 -45.47 -18.17 -47.06
N SER A 28 -45.33 -17.95 -48.37
CA SER A 28 -44.06 -17.60 -49.02
C SER A 28 -43.51 -16.27 -48.51
N VAL A 29 -44.32 -15.21 -48.49
CA VAL A 29 -43.89 -13.88 -48.02
C VAL A 29 -43.52 -13.93 -46.54
N THR A 30 -44.33 -14.59 -45.71
CA THR A 30 -44.06 -14.73 -44.27
C THR A 30 -42.74 -15.47 -44.03
N TYR A 31 -42.48 -16.55 -44.77
CA TYR A 31 -41.23 -17.29 -44.68
C TYR A 31 -40.03 -16.44 -45.08
N GLN A 32 -40.13 -15.70 -46.19
CA GLN A 32 -39.06 -14.81 -46.64
C GLN A 32 -38.75 -13.71 -45.61
N ILE A 33 -39.78 -13.08 -45.03
CA ILE A 33 -39.62 -12.07 -43.98
C ILE A 33 -38.96 -12.69 -42.74
N SER A 34 -39.43 -13.86 -42.29
CA SER A 34 -38.88 -14.54 -41.11
C SER A 34 -37.40 -14.90 -41.29
N ASN A 35 -37.05 -15.45 -42.45
CA ASN A 35 -35.66 -15.80 -42.77
C ASN A 35 -34.76 -14.57 -42.84
N LEU A 36 -35.22 -13.50 -43.50
CA LEU A 36 -34.47 -12.25 -43.61
C LEU A 36 -34.27 -11.63 -42.23
N ALA A 37 -35.32 -11.52 -41.43
CA ALA A 37 -35.27 -10.97 -40.07
C ALA A 37 -34.29 -11.77 -39.19
N THR A 38 -34.39 -13.11 -39.23
CA THR A 38 -33.49 -14.00 -38.47
C THR A 38 -32.04 -13.83 -38.90
N SER A 39 -31.78 -13.75 -40.20
CA SER A 39 -30.42 -13.56 -40.72
C SER A 39 -29.85 -12.20 -40.37
N PHE A 40 -30.69 -11.16 -40.43
CA PHE A 40 -30.30 -9.80 -40.10
C PHE A 40 -29.97 -9.64 -38.60
N LEU A 41 -30.80 -10.20 -37.71
CA LEU A 41 -30.52 -10.22 -36.28
C LEU A 41 -29.20 -10.93 -35.96
N LYS A 42 -28.96 -12.11 -36.55
CA LYS A 42 -27.69 -12.83 -36.38
C LYS A 42 -26.49 -12.01 -36.85
N MET A 43 -26.62 -11.29 -37.97
CA MET A 43 -25.55 -10.43 -38.48
C MET A 43 -25.28 -9.27 -37.50
N LEU A 44 -26.30 -8.64 -36.94
CA LEU A 44 -26.15 -7.58 -35.93
C LEU A 44 -25.49 -8.11 -34.66
N ASP A 45 -25.88 -9.29 -34.18
CA ASP A 45 -25.28 -9.92 -33.01
C ASP A 45 -23.79 -10.21 -33.22
N LEU A 46 -23.42 -10.70 -34.41
CA LEU A 46 -22.02 -10.91 -34.79
C LEU A 46 -21.23 -9.60 -34.85
N GLN A 47 -21.78 -8.56 -35.47
CA GLN A 47 -21.14 -7.25 -35.51
C GLN A 47 -20.96 -6.64 -34.11
N ALA A 48 -21.96 -6.76 -33.25
CA ALA A 48 -21.89 -6.30 -31.87
C ALA A 48 -20.82 -7.06 -31.07
N ALA A 49 -20.67 -8.37 -31.32
CA ALA A 49 -19.62 -9.18 -30.70
C ALA A 49 -18.21 -8.80 -31.16
N GLU A 50 -18.02 -8.56 -32.46
CA GLU A 50 -16.74 -8.10 -33.00
C GLU A 50 -16.37 -6.70 -32.48
N LEU A 51 -17.32 -5.77 -32.40
CA LEU A 51 -17.08 -4.44 -31.83
C LEU A 51 -16.62 -4.53 -30.37
N ARG A 52 -17.27 -5.37 -29.54
CA ARG A 52 -16.84 -5.61 -28.15
C ARG A 52 -15.41 -6.16 -28.06
N LYS A 53 -15.01 -7.02 -28.99
CA LYS A 53 -13.63 -7.55 -29.06
C LYS A 53 -12.63 -6.47 -29.45
N VAL A 54 -12.97 -5.63 -30.43
CA VAL A 54 -12.13 -4.49 -30.85
C VAL A 54 -11.98 -3.50 -29.70
N GLU A 55 -13.06 -3.18 -28.99
CA GLU A 55 -13.04 -2.31 -27.81
C GLU A 55 -12.11 -2.85 -26.72
N ALA A 56 -12.20 -4.14 -26.39
CA ALA A 56 -11.31 -4.77 -25.41
C ALA A 56 -9.83 -4.69 -25.83
N ASN A 57 -9.55 -4.90 -27.11
CA ASN A 57 -8.19 -4.77 -27.65
C ASN A 57 -7.68 -3.33 -27.55
N VAL A 58 -8.50 -2.34 -27.91
CA VAL A 58 -8.16 -0.91 -27.78
C VAL A 58 -7.91 -0.54 -26.33
N SER A 59 -8.72 -1.04 -25.40
CA SER A 59 -8.53 -0.82 -23.95
C SER A 59 -7.20 -1.41 -23.45
N CYS A 60 -6.86 -2.62 -23.87
CA CYS A 60 -5.56 -3.23 -23.56
C CYS A 60 -4.38 -2.39 -24.09
N VAL A 61 -4.46 -1.92 -25.34
CA VAL A 61 -3.43 -1.05 -25.93
C VAL A 61 -3.34 0.28 -25.18
N ALA A 62 -4.46 0.89 -24.81
CA ALA A 62 -4.47 2.13 -24.04
C ALA A 62 -3.74 1.96 -22.70
N GLN A 63 -4.03 0.87 -21.96
CA GLN A 63 -3.33 0.57 -20.70
C GLN A 63 -1.82 0.37 -20.91
N MET A 64 -1.41 -0.32 -21.98
CA MET A 64 0.02 -0.47 -22.30
C MET A 64 0.70 0.86 -22.60
N VAL A 65 0.01 1.77 -23.30
CA VAL A 65 0.52 3.12 -23.60
C VAL A 65 0.65 3.94 -22.31
N ASP A 66 -0.34 3.90 -21.43
CA ASP A 66 -0.29 4.62 -20.15
C ASP A 66 0.83 4.10 -19.25
N MET A 67 0.98 2.77 -19.16
CA MET A 67 2.11 2.15 -18.48
C MET A 67 3.45 2.56 -19.10
N HIS A 68 3.53 2.64 -20.43
CA HIS A 68 4.74 3.07 -21.12
C HIS A 68 5.08 4.52 -20.79
N LYS A 69 4.10 5.43 -20.86
CA LYS A 69 4.26 6.85 -20.50
C LYS A 69 4.78 6.99 -19.07
N GLU A 70 4.14 6.31 -18.12
CA GLU A 70 4.58 6.31 -16.72
C GLU A 70 6.02 5.76 -16.56
N LYS A 71 6.36 4.66 -17.24
CA LYS A 71 7.72 4.10 -17.22
C LYS A 71 8.77 5.06 -17.78
N VAL A 72 8.44 5.78 -18.85
CA VAL A 72 9.32 6.80 -19.43
C VAL A 72 9.51 7.94 -18.44
N CYS A 73 8.43 8.50 -17.88
CA CYS A 73 8.49 9.55 -16.86
C CYS A 73 9.33 9.12 -15.63
N ARG A 74 9.14 7.88 -15.13
CA ARG A 74 9.93 7.33 -14.03
C ARG A 74 11.41 7.17 -14.36
N ARG A 75 11.74 6.82 -15.61
CA ARG A 75 13.13 6.73 -16.07
C ARG A 75 13.78 8.12 -16.09
N GLU A 76 13.08 9.12 -16.63
CA GLU A 76 13.54 10.51 -16.68
C GLU A 76 13.84 11.04 -15.27
N ILE A 77 12.86 10.96 -14.34
CA ILE A 77 13.08 11.41 -12.96
C ILE A 77 14.11 10.53 -12.24
N GLY A 78 14.12 9.22 -12.50
CA GLY A 78 15.07 8.27 -11.92
C GLY A 78 16.52 8.62 -12.23
N SER A 79 16.80 9.13 -13.43
CA SER A 79 18.14 9.61 -13.82
C SER A 79 18.61 10.80 -12.99
N LEU A 80 17.70 11.54 -12.37
CA LEU A 80 17.98 12.69 -11.50
C LEU A 80 18.01 12.32 -10.01
N THR A 81 17.80 11.04 -9.67
CA THR A 81 17.79 10.56 -8.29
C THR A 81 19.07 9.83 -7.93
N VAL A 82 19.43 9.86 -6.66
CA VAL A 82 20.48 9.02 -6.07
C VAL A 82 19.88 8.20 -4.93
N GLY A 83 20.30 6.94 -4.81
CA GLY A 83 19.84 6.07 -3.73
C GLY A 83 20.29 6.62 -2.37
N ARG A 84 19.33 6.85 -1.46
CA ARG A 84 19.63 7.23 -0.09
C ARG A 84 19.33 6.07 0.85
N GLN A 85 20.38 5.50 1.44
CA GLN A 85 20.23 4.54 2.52
C GLN A 85 20.04 5.28 3.84
N PHE A 86 19.01 4.92 4.58
CA PHE A 86 18.84 5.33 5.96
C PHE A 86 19.38 4.22 6.85
N PRO A 87 20.51 4.42 7.54
CA PRO A 87 20.95 3.43 8.51
C PRO A 87 19.82 3.24 9.54
N PRO A 88 19.49 2.03 9.98
CA PRO A 88 18.62 1.84 11.12
C PRO A 88 19.33 2.42 12.35
N HIS A 89 18.93 3.61 12.80
CA HIS A 89 19.51 4.25 13.98
C HIS A 89 18.54 4.12 15.15
N GLN A 90 19.02 3.54 16.26
CA GLN A 90 18.34 3.62 17.54
C GLN A 90 18.53 5.01 18.12
N LYS A 91 17.44 5.65 18.61
CA LYS A 91 17.48 7.03 19.12
C LYS A 91 18.43 7.22 20.31
N ILE A 92 18.65 6.16 21.10
CA ILE A 92 19.53 6.17 22.27
C ILE A 92 20.36 4.90 22.20
N ILE A 93 21.68 5.05 22.15
CA ILE A 93 22.65 3.96 22.18
C ILE A 93 23.46 4.15 23.46
N ALA A 94 23.29 3.25 24.42
CA ALA A 94 24.10 3.25 25.62
C ALA A 94 25.56 2.91 25.27
N PRO A 95 26.56 3.53 25.93
CA PRO A 95 27.95 3.17 25.70
C PRO A 95 28.18 1.69 26.06
N ALA A 96 29.07 1.02 25.31
CA ALA A 96 29.39 -0.39 25.53
C ALA A 96 29.87 -0.68 26.97
N ASN A 97 30.59 0.27 27.55
CA ASN A 97 31.04 0.24 28.93
C ASN A 97 30.42 1.41 29.70
N PRO A 98 29.39 1.18 30.52
CA PRO A 98 28.89 2.21 31.42
C PRO A 98 29.95 2.53 32.50
N PRO A 99 30.04 3.79 32.97
CA PRO A 99 30.97 4.14 34.04
C PRO A 99 30.66 3.31 35.30
N SER A 100 31.71 2.80 35.94
CA SER A 100 31.56 2.16 37.26
C SER A 100 31.10 3.21 38.28
N LEU A 101 30.07 2.88 39.04
CA LEU A 101 29.57 3.75 40.10
C LEU A 101 30.37 3.50 41.38
N GLU A 102 31.22 4.45 41.76
CA GLU A 102 31.95 4.37 43.04
C GLU A 102 31.04 4.75 44.22
N PRO A 103 30.90 3.89 45.25
CA PRO A 103 30.13 4.21 46.43
C PRO A 103 30.70 5.42 47.19
N TYR A 104 29.82 6.28 47.70
CA TYR A 104 30.23 7.41 48.52
C TYR A 104 30.80 6.95 49.87
N TYR A 105 31.90 7.58 50.29
CA TYR A 105 32.45 7.47 51.64
C TYR A 105 33.00 8.80 52.12
N ARG A 106 32.93 9.04 53.43
CA ARG A 106 33.42 10.28 54.05
C ARG A 106 34.94 10.27 54.09
N LYS A 107 35.58 11.27 53.47
CA LYS A 107 37.01 11.56 53.60
C LYS A 107 37.20 12.84 54.43
N PRO A 108 38.09 12.86 55.44
CA PRO A 108 38.47 14.10 56.11
C PRO A 108 39.20 15.04 55.13
N LEU A 109 39.21 16.33 55.45
CA LEU A 109 39.90 17.34 54.63
C LEU A 109 41.42 17.06 54.64
N ASN A 110 42.01 16.91 53.46
CA ASN A 110 43.45 16.71 53.27
C ASN A 110 44.04 17.96 52.62
N PHE A 111 44.80 18.74 53.40
CA PHE A 111 45.45 19.97 52.92
C PHE A 111 46.69 19.71 52.06
N SER A 112 47.20 18.47 52.03
CA SER A 112 48.43 18.10 51.32
C SER A 112 48.21 17.45 49.95
N VAL A 113 46.95 17.27 49.51
CA VAL A 113 46.63 16.53 48.27
C VAL A 113 47.20 17.17 47.00
N LEU A 114 47.59 18.45 47.06
CA LEU A 114 48.18 19.20 45.96
C LEU A 114 49.63 19.62 46.22
N ASP A 115 50.26 19.18 47.32
CA ASP A 115 51.62 19.61 47.68
C ASP A 115 52.67 19.17 46.64
N ASP A 116 52.37 18.11 45.88
CA ASP A 116 53.24 17.62 44.80
C ASP A 116 52.90 18.22 43.42
N VAL A 117 51.92 19.12 43.35
CA VAL A 117 51.53 19.80 42.10
C VAL A 117 52.14 21.21 42.06
N GLY A 118 53.09 21.43 41.16
CA GLY A 118 53.78 22.72 40.99
C GLY A 118 54.89 22.93 42.04
N HIS A 119 54.91 24.10 42.69
CA HIS A 119 55.87 24.44 43.76
C HIS A 119 55.20 24.36 45.13
N GLY A 120 54.59 23.21 45.44
CA GLY A 120 53.88 23.04 46.71
C GLY A 120 54.83 23.08 47.90
N ILE A 121 54.33 23.56 49.04
CA ILE A 121 55.06 23.69 50.29
C ILE A 121 54.51 22.66 51.26
N LYS A 122 55.34 21.70 51.67
CA LYS A 122 54.96 20.69 52.65
C LYS A 122 55.03 21.30 54.04
N ASP A 123 53.89 21.36 54.73
CA ASP A 123 53.86 21.82 56.12
C ASP A 123 54.50 20.75 57.02
N HIS A 124 55.70 21.01 57.52
CA HIS A 124 56.40 20.15 58.49
C HIS A 124 55.97 20.42 59.94
N SER A 125 55.01 21.33 60.17
CA SER A 125 54.54 21.75 61.49
C SER A 125 53.35 20.92 61.98
N THR A 126 53.54 20.17 63.06
CA THR A 126 52.58 19.22 63.66
C THR A 126 51.41 19.86 64.44
N GLN A 127 50.88 21.04 64.06
CA GLN A 127 49.96 21.81 64.94
C GLN A 127 48.68 22.42 64.31
N LEU A 128 48.11 21.86 63.24
CA LEU A 128 46.75 22.24 62.78
C LEU A 128 45.59 21.40 63.35
N SER A 129 45.83 20.56 64.36
CA SER A 129 44.80 19.76 65.06
C SER A 129 43.80 20.55 65.93
N ARG A 130 43.63 21.87 65.74
CA ARG A 130 42.86 22.75 66.66
C ARG A 130 41.65 23.46 66.06
N THR A 131 41.18 23.07 64.87
CA THR A 131 39.89 23.57 64.34
C THR A 131 38.79 22.56 64.70
N GLY A 132 37.89 22.99 65.60
CA GLY A 132 37.08 22.14 66.47
C GLY A 132 36.10 21.16 65.80
N THR A 133 36.08 19.95 66.34
CA THR A 133 35.03 18.95 66.11
C THR A 133 34.19 18.83 67.39
N LEU A 134 32.93 19.28 67.33
CA LEU A 134 31.93 18.90 68.33
C LEU A 134 31.72 17.38 68.23
N SER A 135 32.22 16.66 69.23
CA SER A 135 32.05 15.21 69.38
C SER A 135 30.57 14.89 69.61
N ARG A 136 29.84 14.51 68.57
CA ARG A 136 28.44 14.05 68.69
C ARG A 136 28.44 12.55 68.94
N LYS A 137 28.12 12.17 70.17
CA LYS A 137 28.01 10.79 70.67
C LYS A 137 27.06 9.97 69.79
N GLY A 138 27.56 8.87 69.22
CA GLY A 138 26.77 7.95 68.39
C GLY A 138 25.77 7.17 69.23
N ILE A 139 24.48 7.33 68.94
CA ILE A 139 23.41 6.45 69.43
C ILE A 139 23.34 5.27 68.45
N LYS A 140 23.58 4.06 68.97
CA LYS A 140 23.34 2.82 68.23
C LYS A 140 21.84 2.57 68.19
N SER A 141 21.21 2.68 67.02
CA SER A 141 19.87 2.13 66.76
C SER A 141 19.99 1.04 65.70
N SER A 142 19.84 -0.20 66.15
CA SER A 142 19.72 -1.40 65.33
C SER A 142 18.27 -1.56 64.85
N VAL A 143 18.02 -1.45 63.55
CA VAL A 143 16.85 -2.07 62.89
C VAL A 143 17.25 -2.43 61.45
N PRO A 144 16.99 -3.65 60.96
CA PRO A 144 17.29 -4.07 59.60
C PRO A 144 16.15 -3.67 58.66
N ALA A 145 16.47 -3.33 57.41
CA ALA A 145 15.46 -3.20 56.36
C ALA A 145 15.99 -3.81 55.06
N ALA A 146 15.47 -4.99 54.75
CA ALA A 146 15.39 -5.53 53.41
C ALA A 146 14.54 -4.60 52.54
N GLY A 147 14.96 -4.37 51.30
CA GLY A 147 14.24 -3.56 50.34
C GLY A 147 14.75 -3.80 48.92
N THR A 148 14.11 -4.74 48.24
CA THR A 148 14.16 -4.94 46.78
C THR A 148 13.41 -3.79 46.12
N LEU A 149 13.99 -3.16 45.09
CA LEU A 149 13.26 -2.25 44.19
C LEU A 149 13.49 -2.70 42.74
N GLY A 150 12.38 -2.78 42.02
CA GLY A 150 12.32 -3.11 40.59
C GLY A 150 12.55 -1.93 39.66
#